data_AF-A0A0Q3HC64-F1
#
_entry.id   AF-A0A0Q3HC64-F1
#
_cell.length_a   1.000
_cell.length_b   1.000
_cell.length_c   1.000
_cell.angle_alpha   90.00
_cell.angle_beta   90.00
_cell.angle_gamma   90.00
#
_symmetry.space_group_name_H-M   'P 1'
#
loop_
_entity.id
_entity.type
_entity.pdbx_description
1 polymer ?
#
loop_
_entity_poly.entity_id
_entity_poly.type
_entity_poly.pdbx_seq_one_letter_code
_entity_poly.pdbx_strand_id
1 'polypeptide(L)'
;MASPTARIRNEQDLSAASSVSPPLPSDALFEILLRLPGKELCRLRAVRSSWRSLTRDASFIKDHAARHKGPYLATTLVDQEGESCGVSIIDLSSCDVIKRIYTVERGFRLQRTHRDLVCLVGGRNPLAVTVLNPATGASVSPSLDFSKEYEYLLERRSPLGWHQLCEIMTLDSSNHTHWRAKRPGPLSTVHSNNKKQSVVIHGVVYFLLDYPKPHLTHLNKAFKPGSIASFNLETEDWMPTINGPDLRSFYEGDDLTGIYDNPDIMVNLSITNLNGSLVMVHILCGISVSIWFLTDLENALWVKKYGISSRHGNCCAYPLTLLDDDQRIILLSQANDVVQSYDPKTDTYSHMLHLEDCSSTGIYTGSLLH
;
A
#
# COMPACT_ATOMS: atom_id res chain seq x y z
N MET A 1 84.59 34.75 35.78
CA MET A 1 83.70 35.92 35.64
C MET A 1 83.60 36.26 34.16
N ALA A 2 82.45 36.01 33.55
CA ALA A 2 82.07 36.51 32.23
C ALA A 2 80.54 36.40 32.12
N SER A 3 79.85 37.54 31.95
CA SER A 3 78.44 37.60 31.52
C SER A 3 78.32 37.23 30.04
N PRO A 4 77.13 36.76 29.60
CA PRO A 4 76.27 37.61 28.77
C PRO A 4 74.76 37.44 29.08
N THR A 5 73.99 38.51 29.24
CA THR A 5 73.28 39.33 28.23
C THR A 5 71.87 38.82 27.94
N ALA A 6 70.92 39.74 28.10
CA ALA A 6 69.47 39.57 28.08
C ALA A 6 68.89 39.13 26.73
N ARG A 7 67.71 38.51 26.77
CA ARG A 7 66.75 38.57 25.67
C ARG A 7 65.34 38.85 26.18
N ILE A 8 64.83 39.95 25.65
CA ILE A 8 63.58 40.63 25.92
C ILE A 8 62.39 39.76 25.48
N ARG A 9 61.34 39.76 26.30
CA ARG A 9 60.00 39.27 25.98
C ARG A 9 59.47 40.06 24.77
N ASN A 10 59.20 39.38 23.67
CA ASN A 10 58.22 39.85 22.69
C ASN A 10 56.92 39.11 22.97
N GLU A 11 55.95 39.83 23.55
CA GLU A 11 54.54 39.50 23.49
C GLU A 11 54.11 39.60 22.01
N GLN A 12 53.85 38.46 21.38
CA GLN A 12 53.03 38.41 20.18
C GLN A 12 51.71 37.78 20.60
N ASP A 13 50.71 38.65 20.76
CA ASP A 13 49.29 38.32 20.71
C ASP A 13 49.00 37.58 19.41
N LEU A 14 48.99 36.25 19.50
CA LEU A 14 48.35 35.35 18.54
C LEU A 14 47.08 34.82 19.20
N SER A 15 46.15 35.73 19.50
CA SER A 15 44.76 35.32 19.70
C SER A 15 44.20 34.96 18.33
N ALA A 16 44.27 33.67 18.00
CA ALA A 16 43.67 33.12 16.81
C ALA A 16 42.20 33.57 16.74
N ALA A 17 41.84 34.27 15.67
CA ALA A 17 40.46 34.51 15.31
C ALA A 17 39.74 33.17 15.25
N SER A 18 38.87 32.89 16.22
CA SER A 18 37.85 31.87 16.03
C SER A 18 37.00 32.36 14.88
N SER A 19 37.15 31.78 13.71
CA SER A 19 36.23 31.94 12.60
C SER A 19 34.89 31.31 13.00
N VAL A 20 34.13 32.03 13.82
CA VAL A 20 32.73 31.74 14.07
C VAL A 20 32.03 32.11 12.78
N SER A 21 31.87 31.14 11.89
CA SER A 21 30.92 31.25 10.80
C SER A 21 29.56 31.61 11.40
N PRO A 22 28.86 32.63 10.86
CA PRO A 22 27.57 33.00 11.38
C PRO A 22 26.64 31.78 11.37
N PRO A 23 25.89 31.52 12.46
CA PRO A 23 24.99 30.39 12.50
C PRO A 23 23.98 30.51 11.36
N LEU A 24 23.79 29.41 10.63
CA LEU A 24 22.84 29.33 9.53
C LEU A 24 21.46 29.85 10.01
N PRO A 25 20.82 30.76 9.27
CA PRO A 25 19.46 31.24 9.59
C PRO A 25 18.47 30.08 9.78
N SER A 26 17.53 30.22 10.71
CA SER A 26 16.62 29.14 11.11
C SER A 26 15.68 28.70 9.98
N ASP A 27 15.26 29.63 9.14
CA ASP A 27 14.47 29.43 7.93
C ASP A 27 15.26 28.65 6.86
N ALA A 28 16.53 29.01 6.64
CA ALA A 28 17.41 28.28 5.73
C ALA A 28 17.65 26.84 6.22
N LEU A 29 17.85 26.66 7.53
CA LEU A 29 17.98 25.33 8.14
C LEU A 29 16.70 24.51 7.94
N PHE A 30 15.53 25.10 8.17
CA PHE A 30 14.23 24.45 7.98
C PHE A 30 14.08 23.94 6.55
N GLU A 31 14.34 24.79 5.56
CA GLU A 31 14.26 24.43 4.13
C GLU A 31 15.29 23.37 3.71
N ILE A 32 16.52 23.41 4.25
CA ILE A 32 17.54 22.39 3.99
C ILE A 32 17.09 21.04 4.55
N LEU A 33 16.67 21.01 5.81
CA LEU A 33 16.21 19.77 6.44
C LEU A 33 14.96 19.23 5.74
N LEU A 34 14.03 20.09 5.30
CA LEU A 34 12.86 19.67 4.54
C LEU A 34 13.19 18.94 3.24
N ARG A 35 14.36 19.15 2.65
CA ARG A 35 14.79 18.44 1.42
C ARG A 35 15.40 17.08 1.69
N LEU A 36 15.77 16.78 2.94
CA LEU A 36 16.40 15.51 3.29
C LEU A 36 15.35 14.40 3.44
N PRO A 37 15.66 13.16 3.04
CA PRO A 37 14.76 12.04 3.31
C PRO A 37 14.65 11.76 4.83
N GLY A 38 13.57 11.11 5.22
CA GLY A 38 13.23 10.91 6.64
C GLY A 38 14.28 10.13 7.44
N LYS A 39 15.03 9.24 6.77
CA LYS A 39 16.09 8.42 7.38
C LYS A 39 17.27 9.29 7.83
N GLU A 40 17.69 10.24 6.99
CA GLU A 40 18.73 11.21 7.26
C GLU A 40 18.29 12.15 8.38
N LEU A 41 17.05 12.61 8.36
CA LEU A 41 16.49 13.44 9.43
C LEU A 41 16.49 12.73 10.78
N CYS A 42 16.12 11.44 10.81
CA CYS A 42 16.21 10.63 12.02
C CYS A 42 17.64 10.57 12.57
N ARG A 43 18.66 10.49 11.71
CA ARG A 43 20.09 10.54 12.11
C ARG A 43 20.49 11.94 12.60
N LEU A 44 20.04 13.00 11.95
CA LEU A 44 20.36 14.39 12.32
C LEU A 44 19.77 14.81 13.67
N ARG A 45 18.69 14.15 14.14
CA ARG A 45 18.17 14.31 15.51
C ARG A 45 19.21 13.98 16.59
N ALA A 46 20.25 13.19 16.27
CA ALA A 46 21.33 12.90 17.20
C ALA A 46 22.43 13.99 17.24
N VAL A 47 22.48 14.88 16.24
CA VAL A 47 23.57 15.86 16.09
C VAL A 47 23.37 17.09 16.98
N ARG A 48 22.16 17.65 17.04
CA ARG A 48 21.87 18.87 17.82
C ARG A 48 20.45 18.88 18.38
N SER A 49 20.29 19.38 19.61
CA SER A 49 18.99 19.48 20.28
C SER A 49 17.99 20.37 19.52
N SER A 50 18.44 21.48 18.94
CA SER A 50 17.58 22.37 18.14
C SER A 50 17.05 21.69 16.88
N TRP A 51 17.86 20.87 16.21
CA TRP A 51 17.46 20.11 15.02
C TRP A 51 16.49 18.99 15.39
N ARG A 52 16.72 18.34 16.54
CA ARG A 52 15.77 17.37 17.09
C ARG A 52 14.42 18.00 17.39
N SER A 53 14.40 19.18 18.01
CA SER A 53 13.17 19.90 18.30
C SER A 53 12.45 20.29 17.01
N LEU A 54 13.18 20.83 16.03
CA LEU A 54 12.62 21.28 14.75
C LEU A 54 12.00 20.13 13.96
N THR A 55 12.70 19.00 13.83
CA THR A 55 12.23 17.84 13.06
C THR A 55 11.12 17.03 13.75
N ARG A 56 10.81 17.33 15.01
CA ARG A 56 9.67 16.78 15.77
C ARG A 56 8.47 17.72 15.81
N ASP A 57 8.65 18.95 15.34
CA ASP A 57 7.57 19.92 15.31
C ASP A 57 6.49 19.46 14.30
N ALA A 58 5.22 19.61 14.69
CA ALA A 58 4.10 19.16 13.88
C ALA A 58 4.02 19.88 12.53
N SER A 59 4.41 21.16 12.46
CA SER A 59 4.48 21.92 11.20
C SER A 59 5.57 21.38 10.28
N PHE A 60 6.75 21.07 10.83
CA PHE A 60 7.83 20.45 10.07
C PHE A 60 7.42 19.08 9.51
N ILE A 61 6.82 18.22 10.33
CA ILE A 61 6.37 16.88 9.91
C ILE A 61 5.34 17.00 8.78
N LYS A 62 4.39 17.93 8.91
CA LYS A 62 3.37 18.20 7.89
C LYS A 62 4.00 18.70 6.58
N ASP A 63 4.92 19.66 6.66
CA ASP A 63 5.58 20.24 5.49
C ASP A 63 6.53 19.25 4.82
N HIS A 64 7.20 18.41 5.62
CA HIS A 64 8.03 17.31 5.13
C HIS A 64 7.19 16.29 4.39
N ALA A 65 6.07 15.84 4.97
CA ALA A 65 5.13 14.94 4.31
C ALA A 65 4.55 15.53 3.01
N ALA A 66 4.31 16.84 2.98
CA ALA A 66 3.85 17.53 1.77
C ALA A 66 4.92 17.64 0.67
N ARG A 67 6.21 17.58 1.01
CA ARG A 67 7.32 17.63 0.04
C ARG A 67 7.80 16.24 -0.39
N HIS A 68 7.82 15.28 0.52
CA HIS A 68 8.20 13.89 0.28
C HIS A 68 6.95 13.06 -0.01
N LYS A 69 6.22 13.44 -1.07
CA LYS A 69 4.99 12.75 -1.50
C LYS A 69 5.24 11.39 -2.16
N GLY A 70 6.50 10.92 -2.20
CA GLY A 70 6.85 9.65 -2.80
C GLY A 70 6.10 8.51 -2.09
N PRO A 71 5.32 7.69 -2.82
CA PRO A 71 4.66 6.57 -2.18
C PRO A 71 5.72 5.60 -1.69
N TYR A 72 5.74 5.34 -0.39
CA TYR A 72 6.50 4.23 0.16
C TYR A 72 5.78 2.93 -0.15
N LEU A 73 6.51 1.84 -0.27
CA LEU A 73 5.96 0.50 -0.34
C LEU A 73 6.11 -0.18 1.01
N ALA A 74 4.99 -0.57 1.62
CA ALA A 74 5.01 -1.46 2.78
C ALA A 74 4.92 -2.90 2.29
N THR A 75 5.78 -3.76 2.84
CA THR A 75 5.83 -5.20 2.53
C THR A 75 6.03 -6.00 3.81
N THR A 76 5.54 -7.23 3.84
CA THR A 76 5.83 -8.18 4.93
C THR A 76 7.30 -8.57 4.93
N LEU A 77 7.91 -8.59 6.11
CA LEU A 77 9.18 -9.25 6.36
C LEU A 77 8.91 -10.70 6.75
N VAL A 78 9.66 -11.64 6.18
CA VAL A 78 9.60 -13.05 6.54
C VAL A 78 10.88 -13.51 7.22
N ASP A 79 10.77 -14.53 8.06
CA ASP A 79 11.90 -15.22 8.68
C ASP A 79 12.45 -16.35 7.78
N GLN A 80 13.41 -17.13 8.30
CA GLN A 80 14.05 -18.22 7.55
C GLN A 80 13.08 -19.37 7.25
N GLU A 81 12.02 -19.47 8.04
CA GLU A 81 10.95 -20.45 7.88
C GLU A 81 9.87 -19.99 6.87
N GLY A 82 9.99 -18.77 6.34
CA GLY A 82 9.02 -18.18 5.41
C GLY A 82 7.76 -17.64 6.09
N GLU A 83 7.76 -17.55 7.43
CA GLU A 83 6.66 -16.93 8.17
C GLU A 83 6.87 -15.43 8.30
N SER A 84 5.79 -14.66 8.14
CA SER A 84 5.88 -13.22 8.34
C SER A 84 6.17 -12.88 9.80
N CYS A 85 7.16 -12.03 10.04
CA CYS A 85 7.65 -11.63 11.36
C CYS A 85 7.77 -10.10 11.53
N GLY A 86 7.39 -9.33 10.50
CA GLY A 86 7.41 -7.88 10.56
C GLY A 86 6.92 -7.19 9.30
N VAL A 87 7.13 -5.87 9.24
CA VAL A 87 6.85 -5.02 8.08
C VAL A 87 8.10 -4.21 7.74
N SER A 88 8.44 -4.15 6.46
CA SER A 88 9.42 -3.19 5.95
C SER A 88 8.76 -2.11 5.13
N ILE A 89 9.26 -0.90 5.30
CA ILE A 89 8.92 0.25 4.48
C ILE A 89 10.10 0.51 3.54
N ILE A 90 9.78 0.60 2.26
CA ILE A 90 10.71 0.82 1.15
C ILE A 90 10.37 2.16 0.51
N ASP A 91 11.38 2.96 0.25
CA ASP A 91 11.23 4.16 -0.57
C ASP A 91 11.33 3.78 -2.05
N LEU A 92 10.24 3.95 -2.79
CA LEU A 92 10.21 3.63 -4.23
C LEU A 92 11.10 4.57 -5.06
N SER A 93 11.46 5.75 -4.54
CA SER A 93 12.33 6.68 -5.27
C SER A 93 13.81 6.29 -5.18
N SER A 94 14.29 5.93 -3.98
CA SER A 94 15.65 5.44 -3.76
C SER A 94 15.80 3.92 -3.94
N CYS A 95 14.68 3.20 -4.01
CA CYS A 95 14.62 1.73 -4.02
C CYS A 95 15.25 1.06 -2.79
N ASP A 96 15.35 1.79 -1.67
CA ASP A 96 16.00 1.34 -0.45
C ASP A 96 14.99 1.02 0.66
N VAL A 97 15.33 0.03 1.49
CA VAL A 97 14.64 -0.22 2.75
C VAL A 97 14.99 0.90 3.75
N ILE A 98 13.99 1.70 4.08
CA ILE A 98 14.15 2.84 5.00
C ILE A 98 13.84 2.46 6.44
N LYS A 99 12.95 1.48 6.66
CA LYS A 99 12.60 1.00 8.00
C LYS A 99 12.18 -0.47 8.00
N ARG A 100 12.58 -1.21 9.03
CA ARG A 100 12.08 -2.55 9.36
C ARG A 100 11.47 -2.50 10.75
N ILE A 101 10.25 -3.02 10.89
CA ILE A 101 9.53 -3.13 12.15
C ILE A 101 9.21 -4.60 12.38
N TYR A 102 9.77 -5.18 13.43
CA TYR A 102 9.45 -6.55 13.83
C TYR A 102 8.22 -6.56 14.73
N THR A 103 7.35 -7.55 14.53
CA THR A 103 6.14 -7.74 15.32
C THR A 103 6.28 -8.99 16.19
N VAL A 104 5.60 -9.01 17.33
CA VAL A 104 5.54 -10.19 18.20
C VAL A 104 4.68 -11.28 17.54
N GLU A 105 3.58 -10.87 16.92
CA GLU A 105 2.73 -11.76 16.14
C GLU A 105 3.43 -12.18 14.85
N ARG A 106 3.19 -13.43 14.42
CA ARG A 106 3.71 -14.02 13.20
C ARG A 106 2.59 -14.57 12.32
N GLY A 107 2.91 -14.92 11.06
CA GLY A 107 1.97 -15.59 10.17
C GLY A 107 0.78 -14.71 9.75
N PHE A 108 1.02 -13.40 9.65
CA PHE A 108 0.06 -12.41 9.16
C PHE A 108 0.34 -11.99 7.71
N ARG A 109 -0.68 -11.45 7.06
CA ARG A 109 -0.54 -10.74 5.77
C ARG A 109 -0.78 -9.25 5.98
N LEU A 110 -0.09 -8.42 5.21
CA LEU A 110 -0.39 -7.00 5.11
C LEU A 110 -1.67 -6.82 4.30
N GLN A 111 -2.79 -6.57 4.95
CA GLN A 111 -4.10 -6.47 4.30
C GLN A 111 -4.31 -5.12 3.63
N ARG A 112 -3.97 -4.02 4.30
CA ARG A 112 -4.10 -2.66 3.76
C ARG A 112 -3.11 -1.70 4.41
N THR A 113 -2.87 -0.61 3.70
CA THR A 113 -2.25 0.61 4.20
C THR A 113 -3.28 1.74 4.13
N HIS A 114 -3.30 2.61 5.13
CA HIS A 114 -4.11 3.82 5.07
C HIS A 114 -3.44 4.91 5.89
N ARG A 115 -3.02 6.00 5.21
CA ARG A 115 -2.24 7.09 5.81
C ARG A 115 -0.99 6.53 6.52
N ASP A 116 -0.87 6.77 7.82
CA ASP A 116 0.22 6.38 8.71
C ASP A 116 0.06 5.00 9.36
N LEU A 117 -0.96 4.24 8.97
CA LEU A 117 -1.28 2.94 9.55
C LEU A 117 -1.20 1.80 8.53
N VAL A 118 -0.84 0.62 9.03
CA VAL A 118 -0.80 -0.64 8.30
C VAL A 118 -1.68 -1.64 9.05
N CYS A 119 -2.60 -2.27 8.33
CA CYS A 119 -3.49 -3.30 8.86
C CYS A 119 -2.94 -4.67 8.49
N LEU A 120 -2.61 -5.46 9.50
CA LEU A 120 -2.11 -6.82 9.43
C LEU A 120 -3.23 -7.79 9.82
N VAL A 121 -3.32 -8.91 9.13
CA VAL A 121 -4.36 -9.92 9.39
C VAL A 121 -3.73 -11.30 9.47
N GLY A 122 -3.91 -11.97 10.60
CA GLY A 122 -3.47 -13.35 10.84
C GLY A 122 -4.43 -14.39 10.27
N GLY A 123 -3.89 -15.49 9.76
CA GLY A 123 -4.65 -16.67 9.34
C GLY A 123 -5.44 -16.54 8.02
N ARG A 124 -6.09 -17.64 7.61
CA ARG A 124 -6.95 -17.68 6.40
C ARG A 124 -8.30 -16.99 6.61
N ASN A 125 -8.81 -17.02 7.83
CA ASN A 125 -9.99 -16.27 8.27
C ASN A 125 -9.47 -15.16 9.20
N PRO A 126 -9.96 -13.90 9.07
CA PRO A 126 -9.41 -12.73 9.77
C PRO A 126 -9.78 -12.76 11.26
N LEU A 127 -9.21 -13.72 11.98
CA LEU A 127 -9.44 -13.89 13.41
C LEU A 127 -8.51 -12.96 14.20
N ALA A 128 -7.29 -12.71 13.72
CA ALA A 128 -6.39 -11.73 14.34
C ALA A 128 -6.21 -10.54 13.40
N VAL A 129 -6.48 -9.33 13.89
CA VAL A 129 -6.21 -8.07 13.19
C VAL A 129 -5.24 -7.27 14.03
N THR A 130 -4.22 -6.69 13.43
CA THR A 130 -3.25 -5.85 14.13
C THR A 130 -3.04 -4.57 13.34
N VAL A 131 -3.26 -3.43 13.98
CA VAL A 131 -3.04 -2.11 13.39
C VAL A 131 -1.68 -1.62 13.87
N LEU A 132 -0.75 -1.48 12.93
CA LEU A 132 0.61 -1.02 13.17
C LEU A 132 0.78 0.41 12.66
N ASN A 133 1.41 1.28 13.46
CA ASN A 133 1.94 2.56 12.99
C ASN A 133 3.42 2.40 12.64
N PRO A 134 3.82 2.40 11.36
CA PRO A 134 5.23 2.22 10.98
C PRO A 134 6.14 3.36 11.44
N ALA A 135 5.63 4.58 11.66
CA ALA A 135 6.43 5.72 12.08
C ALA A 135 6.92 5.56 13.54
N THR A 136 6.06 5.07 14.43
CA THR A 136 6.36 4.90 15.86
C THR A 136 6.72 3.46 16.24
N GLY A 137 6.28 2.47 15.46
CA GLY A 137 6.36 1.05 15.80
C GLY A 137 5.30 0.59 16.79
N ALA A 138 4.38 1.47 17.21
CA ALA A 138 3.27 1.10 18.08
C ALA A 138 2.26 0.23 17.33
N SER A 139 1.78 -0.83 17.97
CA SER A 139 0.78 -1.74 17.42
C SER A 139 -0.39 -1.93 18.38
N VAL A 140 -1.58 -2.08 17.83
CA VAL A 140 -2.80 -2.39 18.55
C VAL A 140 -3.38 -3.67 17.98
N SER A 141 -3.48 -4.70 18.82
CA SER A 141 -4.16 -5.95 18.52
C SER A 141 -5.47 -5.95 19.32
N PRO A 142 -6.63 -5.70 18.68
CA PRO A 142 -7.94 -5.75 19.32
C PRO A 142 -8.17 -7.16 19.91
N SER A 143 -8.80 -7.23 21.09
CA SER A 143 -9.40 -8.48 21.54
C SER A 143 -10.44 -8.96 20.52
N LEU A 144 -10.42 -10.26 20.20
CA LEU A 144 -11.42 -10.90 19.35
C LEU A 144 -12.78 -10.93 20.08
N ASP A 145 -13.53 -9.83 20.04
CA ASP A 145 -14.78 -9.77 20.83
C ASP A 145 -16.04 -10.20 20.08
N PHE A 146 -16.08 -10.22 18.74
CA PHE A 146 -17.32 -10.57 18.02
C PHE A 146 -17.28 -11.87 17.20
N SER A 147 -16.15 -12.22 16.57
CA SER A 147 -16.06 -13.44 15.74
C SER A 147 -16.30 -14.75 16.52
N LYS A 148 -16.13 -14.75 17.85
CA LYS A 148 -16.44 -15.93 18.69
C LYS A 148 -17.95 -16.14 18.86
N GLU A 149 -18.74 -15.07 18.95
CA GLU A 149 -20.19 -15.17 19.14
C GLU A 149 -20.86 -15.80 17.91
N TYR A 150 -20.31 -15.56 16.72
CA TYR A 150 -20.84 -16.04 15.44
C TYR A 150 -19.98 -17.12 14.77
N GLU A 151 -19.02 -17.71 15.48
CA GLU A 151 -18.17 -18.81 14.98
C GLU A 151 -19.04 -19.98 14.47
N TYR A 152 -20.18 -20.22 15.11
CA TYR A 152 -21.18 -21.22 14.70
C TYR A 152 -21.82 -20.94 13.31
N LEU A 153 -21.82 -19.68 12.84
CA LEU A 153 -22.27 -19.32 11.49
C LEU A 153 -21.21 -19.58 10.43
N LEU A 154 -19.91 -19.60 10.80
CA LEU A 154 -18.82 -19.97 9.89
C LEU A 154 -18.84 -21.48 9.57
N GLU A 155 -19.31 -22.31 10.51
CA GLU A 155 -19.41 -23.77 10.34
C GLU A 155 -20.66 -24.23 9.57
N ARG A 156 -21.73 -23.42 9.53
CA ARG A 156 -23.00 -23.79 8.87
C ARG A 156 -23.05 -23.27 7.43
N ARG A 157 -22.81 -24.16 6.46
CA ARG A 157 -23.29 -23.97 5.07
C ARG A 157 -24.81 -23.75 5.09
N SER A 158 -25.26 -22.52 4.83
CA SER A 158 -26.67 -22.24 4.61
C SER A 158 -27.14 -22.93 3.31
N PRO A 159 -28.34 -23.53 3.26
CA PRO A 159 -28.90 -24.13 2.05
C PRO A 159 -29.10 -23.14 0.89
N LEU A 160 -29.08 -21.83 1.18
CA LEU A 160 -29.31 -20.73 0.23
C LEU A 160 -28.00 -20.06 -0.26
N GLY A 161 -26.83 -20.58 0.14
CA GLY A 161 -25.51 -20.02 -0.21
C GLY A 161 -24.73 -19.47 0.99
N TRP A 162 -23.48 -19.08 0.73
CA TRP A 162 -22.56 -18.50 1.72
C TRP A 162 -23.07 -17.12 2.16
N HIS A 163 -23.42 -16.96 3.44
CA HIS A 163 -23.66 -15.63 4.02
C HIS A 163 -22.33 -15.06 4.49
N GLN A 164 -21.90 -13.95 3.90
CA GLN A 164 -20.70 -13.27 4.36
C GLN A 164 -21.06 -12.25 5.44
N LEU A 165 -20.43 -12.38 6.60
CA LEU A 165 -20.53 -11.39 7.67
C LEU A 165 -19.60 -10.22 7.34
N CYS A 166 -20.08 -9.01 7.58
CA CYS A 166 -19.31 -7.79 7.44
C CYS A 166 -19.28 -7.05 8.77
N GLU A 167 -18.08 -6.68 9.21
CA GLU A 167 -17.84 -6.04 10.48
C GLU A 167 -17.00 -4.79 10.28
N ILE A 168 -17.26 -3.78 11.11
CA ILE A 168 -16.46 -2.56 11.18
C ILE A 168 -15.75 -2.56 12.51
N MET A 169 -14.44 -2.38 12.43
CA MET A 169 -13.60 -1.99 13.56
C MET A 169 -13.24 -0.52 13.42
N THR A 170 -13.50 0.25 14.47
CA THR A 170 -13.00 1.62 14.62
C THR A 170 -11.92 1.67 15.68
N LEU A 171 -10.84 2.39 15.39
CA LEU A 171 -9.74 2.68 16.31
C LEU A 171 -9.81 4.16 16.69
N ASP A 172 -9.92 4.45 17.99
CA ASP A 172 -9.91 5.83 18.47
C ASP A 172 -8.49 6.36 18.73
N SER A 173 -8.37 7.64 19.09
CA SER A 173 -7.07 8.28 19.38
C SER A 173 -6.37 7.72 20.63
N SER A 174 -7.09 6.97 21.46
CA SER A 174 -6.58 6.34 22.68
C SER A 174 -6.23 4.85 22.45
N ASN A 175 -6.21 4.41 21.18
CA ASN A 175 -5.98 3.03 20.77
C ASN A 175 -7.04 2.03 21.26
N HIS A 176 -8.23 2.49 21.64
CA HIS A 176 -9.35 1.60 21.92
C HIS A 176 -10.06 1.21 20.63
N THR A 177 -10.55 -0.02 20.63
CA THR A 177 -11.15 -0.64 19.45
C THR A 177 -12.61 -0.95 19.73
N HIS A 178 -13.45 -0.66 18.74
CA HIS A 178 -14.88 -0.94 18.82
C HIS A 178 -15.31 -1.71 17.57
N TRP A 179 -15.92 -2.88 17.79
CA TRP A 179 -16.42 -3.75 16.74
C TRP A 179 -17.94 -3.65 16.64
N ARG A 180 -18.46 -3.67 15.42
CA ARG A 180 -19.90 -3.77 15.15
C ARG A 180 -20.16 -4.48 13.83
N ALA A 181 -21.16 -5.36 13.82
CA ALA A 181 -21.62 -6.03 12.60
C ALA A 181 -22.48 -5.09 11.74
N LYS A 182 -22.39 -5.22 10.42
CA LYS A 182 -23.22 -4.52 9.46
C LYS A 182 -24.09 -5.50 8.68
N ARG A 183 -25.40 -5.29 8.79
CA ARG A 183 -26.45 -6.08 8.14
C ARG A 183 -27.49 -5.15 7.50
N PRO A 184 -28.02 -5.48 6.30
CA PRO A 184 -27.64 -6.62 5.49
C PRO A 184 -26.21 -6.46 4.92
N GLY A 185 -25.54 -7.60 4.68
CA GLY A 185 -24.26 -7.62 3.95
C GLY A 185 -24.47 -7.39 2.45
N PRO A 186 -23.41 -7.47 1.63
CA PRO A 186 -23.55 -7.34 0.19
C PRO A 186 -24.42 -8.47 -0.37
N LEU A 187 -25.14 -8.19 -1.46
CA LEU A 187 -26.05 -9.15 -2.11
C LEU A 187 -25.33 -10.40 -2.66
N SER A 188 -24.00 -10.36 -2.78
CA SER A 188 -23.15 -11.47 -3.19
C SER A 188 -21.86 -11.45 -2.40
N THR A 189 -21.22 -12.61 -2.26
CA THR A 189 -19.92 -12.76 -1.60
C THR A 189 -18.90 -11.85 -2.27
N VAL A 190 -18.12 -11.12 -1.46
CA VAL A 190 -16.93 -10.39 -1.89
C VAL A 190 -15.68 -11.23 -1.60
N HIS A 191 -14.65 -11.08 -2.43
CA HIS A 191 -13.37 -11.71 -2.15
C HIS A 191 -12.72 -11.14 -0.88
N SER A 192 -12.43 -12.00 0.11
CA SER A 192 -11.84 -11.62 1.40
C SER A 192 -10.30 -11.77 1.47
N ASN A 193 -9.68 -12.30 0.40
CA ASN A 193 -8.24 -12.50 0.35
C ASN A 193 -7.47 -11.26 -0.17
N ASN A 194 -6.14 -11.24 -0.01
CA ASN A 194 -5.29 -10.08 -0.31
C ASN A 194 -4.91 -10.00 -1.78
N LYS A 195 -5.65 -10.66 -2.69
CA LYS A 195 -5.34 -10.68 -4.11
C LYS A 195 -5.73 -9.39 -4.82
N LYS A 196 -5.55 -8.24 -4.13
CA LYS A 196 -5.85 -6.91 -4.65
C LYS A 196 -7.30 -6.76 -5.14
N GLN A 197 -8.22 -7.29 -4.34
CA GLN A 197 -9.65 -7.36 -4.66
C GLN A 197 -10.48 -6.26 -4.00
N SER A 198 -9.84 -5.35 -3.26
CA SER A 198 -10.54 -4.26 -2.60
C SER A 198 -9.66 -3.05 -2.38
N VAL A 199 -10.26 -1.87 -2.42
CA VAL A 199 -9.55 -0.60 -2.30
C VAL A 199 -10.42 0.45 -1.60
N VAL A 200 -9.79 1.42 -0.93
CA VAL A 200 -10.48 2.54 -0.29
C VAL A 200 -10.15 3.83 -1.04
N ILE A 201 -11.20 4.56 -1.44
CA ILE A 201 -11.08 5.81 -2.19
C ILE A 201 -12.12 6.79 -1.63
N HIS A 202 -11.66 7.97 -1.19
CA HIS A 202 -12.51 9.05 -0.67
C HIS A 202 -13.57 8.59 0.36
N GLY A 203 -13.19 7.73 1.32
CA GLY A 203 -14.10 7.25 2.36
C GLY A 203 -15.04 6.11 1.95
N VAL A 204 -14.94 5.59 0.73
CA VAL A 204 -15.70 4.43 0.26
C VAL A 204 -14.78 3.24 0.08
N VAL A 205 -15.19 2.07 0.58
CA VAL A 205 -14.53 0.79 0.34
C VAL A 205 -15.19 0.11 -0.85
N TYR A 206 -14.38 -0.28 -1.82
CA TYR A 206 -14.82 -1.02 -3.00
C TYR A 206 -14.28 -2.45 -2.90
N PHE A 207 -15.13 -3.42 -3.21
CA PHE A 207 -14.81 -4.85 -3.19
C PHE A 207 -15.22 -5.48 -4.52
N LEU A 208 -14.32 -6.23 -5.14
CA LEU A 208 -14.70 -7.07 -6.27
C LEU A 208 -15.59 -8.21 -5.76
N LEU A 209 -16.74 -8.39 -6.42
CA LEU A 209 -17.63 -9.51 -6.15
C LEU A 209 -16.96 -10.82 -6.57
N ASP A 210 -17.12 -11.85 -5.74
CA ASP A 210 -16.65 -13.20 -6.04
C ASP A 210 -17.49 -13.78 -7.16
N TYR A 211 -16.88 -13.89 -8.33
CA TYR A 211 -17.48 -14.55 -9.48
C TYR A 211 -16.90 -15.97 -9.56
N PRO A 212 -17.72 -17.03 -9.41
CA PRO A 212 -17.23 -18.39 -9.53
C PRO A 212 -16.65 -18.57 -10.94
N LYS A 213 -15.48 -19.21 -11.03
CA LYS A 213 -14.91 -19.61 -12.32
C LYS A 213 -15.98 -20.38 -13.11
N PRO A 214 -16.17 -20.10 -14.41
CA PRO A 214 -17.29 -20.65 -15.20
C PRO A 214 -17.35 -22.20 -15.24
N HIS A 215 -16.26 -22.89 -14.91
CA HIS A 215 -16.24 -24.36 -14.75
C HIS A 215 -17.12 -24.89 -13.59
N LEU A 216 -17.78 -24.02 -12.81
CA LEU A 216 -18.68 -24.39 -11.70
C LEU A 216 -20.11 -23.84 -11.84
N THR A 217 -20.48 -23.22 -12.97
CA THR A 217 -21.72 -22.41 -13.03
C THR A 217 -22.94 -23.18 -13.54
N HIS A 218 -23.79 -23.60 -12.60
CA HIS A 218 -25.26 -23.58 -12.77
C HIS A 218 -25.96 -22.61 -11.81
N LEU A 219 -25.24 -21.89 -10.94
CA LEU A 219 -25.82 -21.06 -9.90
C LEU A 219 -25.30 -19.61 -9.97
N ASN A 220 -26.25 -18.67 -10.04
CA ASN A 220 -26.15 -17.21 -9.99
C ASN A 220 -25.73 -16.43 -11.25
N LYS A 221 -26.74 -16.16 -12.11
CA LYS A 221 -26.72 -15.17 -13.21
C LYS A 221 -26.91 -13.70 -12.77
N ALA A 222 -26.89 -13.39 -11.47
CA ALA A 222 -27.36 -12.08 -10.97
C ALA A 222 -26.40 -10.90 -11.27
N PHE A 223 -25.10 -11.15 -11.36
CA PHE A 223 -24.09 -10.10 -11.53
C PHE A 223 -23.12 -10.42 -12.67
N LYS A 224 -22.64 -9.39 -13.36
CA LYS A 224 -21.66 -9.54 -14.45
C LYS A 224 -20.24 -9.74 -13.89
N PRO A 225 -19.34 -10.43 -14.60
CA PRO A 225 -17.91 -10.42 -14.26
C PRO A 225 -17.38 -9.00 -14.07
N GLY A 226 -16.58 -8.78 -13.03
CA GLY A 226 -16.06 -7.45 -12.70
C GLY A 226 -17.03 -6.54 -11.95
N SER A 227 -18.19 -7.01 -11.51
CA SER A 227 -19.09 -6.23 -10.65
C SER A 227 -18.46 -5.94 -9.28
N ILE A 228 -18.73 -4.75 -8.74
CA ILE A 228 -18.10 -4.22 -7.53
C ILE A 228 -19.17 -3.86 -6.50
N ALA A 229 -19.02 -4.37 -5.28
CA ALA A 229 -19.77 -3.89 -4.12
C ALA A 229 -19.05 -2.70 -3.48
N SER A 230 -19.81 -1.72 -3.01
CA SER A 230 -19.28 -0.50 -2.40
C SER A 230 -19.90 -0.27 -1.03
N PHE A 231 -19.09 0.22 -0.09
CA PHE A 231 -19.48 0.47 1.29
C PHE A 231 -19.00 1.85 1.71
N ASN A 232 -19.92 2.73 2.10
CA ASN A 232 -19.61 4.08 2.55
C ASN A 232 -19.17 4.02 4.03
N LEU A 233 -17.97 4.47 4.36
CA LEU A 233 -17.46 4.45 5.75
C LEU A 233 -18.06 5.55 6.64
N GLU A 234 -18.54 6.64 6.05
CA GLU A 234 -19.13 7.76 6.78
C GLU A 234 -20.56 7.44 7.22
N THR A 235 -21.39 6.94 6.30
CA THR A 235 -22.76 6.52 6.61
C THR A 235 -22.83 5.10 7.15
N GLU A 236 -21.76 4.32 6.94
CA GLU A 236 -21.68 2.90 7.27
C GLU A 236 -22.76 2.04 6.62
N ASP A 237 -23.10 2.38 5.38
CA ASP A 237 -24.11 1.70 4.58
C ASP A 237 -23.52 1.14 3.27
N TRP A 238 -24.09 0.02 2.84
CA TRP A 238 -23.84 -0.52 1.51
C TRP A 238 -24.46 0.36 0.43
N MET A 239 -23.68 0.63 -0.60
CA MET A 239 -24.10 1.41 -1.76
C MET A 239 -24.55 0.47 -2.90
N PRO A 240 -25.26 0.99 -3.92
CA PRO A 240 -25.62 0.21 -5.10
C PRO A 240 -24.39 -0.43 -5.77
N THR A 241 -24.55 -1.67 -6.24
CA THR A 241 -23.51 -2.39 -6.96
C THR A 241 -23.13 -1.67 -8.25
N ILE A 242 -21.83 -1.52 -8.49
CA ILE A 242 -21.27 -0.89 -9.68
C ILE A 242 -20.96 -1.99 -10.70
N ASN A 243 -21.44 -1.81 -11.92
CA ASN A 243 -21.09 -2.70 -13.02
C ASN A 243 -19.62 -2.46 -13.43
N GLY A 244 -18.88 -3.53 -13.65
CA GLY A 244 -17.53 -3.45 -14.21
C GLY A 244 -17.54 -2.98 -15.68
N PRO A 245 -16.35 -2.73 -16.26
CA PRO A 245 -16.20 -2.46 -17.69
C PRO A 245 -16.82 -3.58 -18.53
N ASP A 246 -17.21 -3.26 -19.76
CA ASP A 246 -17.67 -4.29 -20.68
C ASP A 246 -16.48 -5.17 -21.11
N LEU A 247 -16.38 -6.34 -20.50
CA LEU A 247 -15.38 -7.34 -20.82
C LEU A 247 -15.86 -8.34 -21.88
N ARG A 248 -17.09 -8.23 -22.40
CA ARG A 248 -17.75 -9.23 -23.26
C ARG A 248 -16.97 -9.58 -24.52
N SER A 249 -16.21 -8.67 -25.11
CA SER A 249 -15.36 -8.97 -26.26
C SER A 249 -14.34 -10.08 -26.01
N PHE A 250 -14.05 -10.39 -24.74
CA PHE A 250 -13.16 -11.49 -24.32
C PHE A 250 -13.91 -12.75 -23.88
N TYR A 251 -15.23 -12.67 -23.69
CA TYR A 251 -16.09 -13.77 -23.22
C TYR A 251 -17.17 -14.19 -24.25
N GLU A 252 -17.33 -13.50 -25.38
CA GLU A 252 -18.37 -13.75 -26.40
C GLU A 252 -17.77 -13.91 -27.83
N GLY A 253 -16.60 -14.54 -27.94
CA GLY A 253 -16.17 -15.14 -29.21
C GLY A 253 -16.66 -16.59 -29.27
N ASP A 254 -17.29 -17.00 -30.37
CA ASP A 254 -17.85 -18.34 -30.65
C ASP A 254 -16.85 -19.53 -30.61
N ASP A 255 -15.71 -19.38 -29.93
CA ASP A 255 -14.61 -20.34 -29.84
C ASP A 255 -14.11 -20.51 -28.39
N LEU A 256 -15.00 -20.29 -27.40
CA LEU A 256 -14.65 -20.41 -25.98
C LEU A 256 -14.30 -21.82 -25.52
N THR A 257 -14.49 -22.87 -26.32
CA THR A 257 -13.89 -24.17 -26.02
C THR A 257 -12.35 -24.04 -26.01
N GLY A 258 -11.75 -23.28 -26.93
CA GLY A 258 -10.28 -23.22 -27.07
C GLY A 258 -9.51 -22.46 -25.98
N ILE A 259 -10.09 -21.39 -25.39
CA ILE A 259 -9.40 -20.58 -24.35
C ILE A 259 -9.55 -21.22 -22.97
N TYR A 260 -10.67 -21.90 -22.70
CA TYR A 260 -10.94 -22.55 -21.42
C TYR A 260 -10.49 -24.03 -21.39
N ASP A 261 -10.28 -24.67 -22.54
CA ASP A 261 -9.59 -25.96 -22.66
C ASP A 261 -8.06 -25.82 -22.60
N ASN A 262 -7.54 -24.58 -22.62
CA ASN A 262 -6.13 -24.32 -22.38
C ASN A 262 -5.89 -23.89 -20.91
N PRO A 263 -5.48 -24.80 -20.01
CA PRO A 263 -5.20 -24.47 -18.62
C PRO A 263 -4.09 -23.41 -18.44
N ASP A 264 -3.35 -23.06 -19.51
CA ASP A 264 -2.27 -22.07 -19.47
C ASP A 264 -2.77 -20.61 -19.47
N ILE A 265 -4.02 -20.32 -19.88
CA ILE A 265 -4.54 -18.94 -19.94
C ILE A 265 -5.36 -18.61 -18.68
N MET A 266 -4.65 -18.16 -17.64
CA MET A 266 -5.30 -17.68 -16.40
C MET A 266 -5.83 -16.25 -16.57
N VAL A 267 -7.12 -16.05 -16.32
CA VAL A 267 -7.75 -14.71 -16.22
C VAL A 267 -7.81 -14.25 -14.77
N ASN A 268 -7.38 -13.02 -14.50
CA ASN A 268 -7.42 -12.43 -13.17
C ASN A 268 -7.95 -10.99 -13.23
N LEU A 269 -8.88 -10.66 -12.33
CA LEU A 269 -9.41 -9.32 -12.15
C LEU A 269 -8.93 -8.80 -10.80
N SER A 270 -8.51 -7.53 -10.75
CA SER A 270 -8.16 -6.85 -9.51
C SER A 270 -8.57 -5.39 -9.58
N ILE A 271 -8.63 -4.72 -8.43
CA ILE A 271 -8.97 -3.30 -8.34
C ILE A 271 -7.94 -2.56 -7.50
N THR A 272 -7.64 -1.33 -7.90
CA THR A 272 -6.64 -0.47 -7.24
C THR A 272 -7.07 1.00 -7.26
N ASN A 273 -6.32 1.83 -6.54
CA ASN A 273 -6.44 3.28 -6.54
C ASN A 273 -5.23 3.85 -7.27
N LEU A 274 -5.47 4.50 -8.41
CA LEU A 274 -4.44 5.29 -9.09
C LEU A 274 -4.90 6.74 -9.15
N ASN A 275 -4.14 7.64 -8.52
CA ASN A 275 -4.42 9.08 -8.45
C ASN A 275 -5.86 9.41 -8.03
N GLY A 276 -6.38 8.71 -7.02
CA GLY A 276 -7.73 8.92 -6.48
C GLY A 276 -8.86 8.34 -7.35
N SER A 277 -8.53 7.64 -8.43
CA SER A 277 -9.50 7.00 -9.32
C SER A 277 -9.66 5.51 -8.99
N LEU A 278 -10.89 5.01 -9.07
CA LEU A 278 -11.14 3.57 -9.01
C LEU A 278 -10.72 2.93 -10.33
N VAL A 279 -9.77 2.00 -10.25
CA VAL A 279 -9.17 1.35 -11.42
C VAL A 279 -9.39 -0.15 -11.35
N MET A 280 -9.84 -0.72 -12.46
CA MET A 280 -9.89 -2.17 -12.67
C MET A 280 -8.72 -2.61 -13.54
N VAL A 281 -8.08 -3.68 -13.11
CA VAL A 281 -6.95 -4.31 -13.80
C VAL A 281 -7.40 -5.70 -14.24
N HIS A 282 -7.46 -5.89 -15.55
CA HIS A 282 -7.83 -7.14 -16.17
C HIS A 282 -6.58 -7.78 -16.77
N ILE A 283 -6.16 -8.91 -16.21
CA ILE A 283 -4.98 -9.65 -16.62
C ILE A 283 -5.42 -10.90 -17.37
N LEU A 284 -4.99 -10.99 -18.62
CA LEU A 284 -5.00 -12.20 -19.43
C LEU A 284 -3.56 -12.73 -19.45
N CYS A 285 -3.27 -13.70 -18.58
CA CYS A 285 -1.92 -14.25 -18.44
C CYS A 285 -1.38 -14.71 -19.80
N GLY A 286 -0.13 -14.35 -20.11
CA GLY A 286 0.49 -14.69 -21.40
C GLY A 286 0.02 -13.83 -22.58
N ILE A 287 -0.96 -12.94 -22.40
CA ILE A 287 -1.54 -12.14 -23.50
C ILE A 287 -1.42 -10.64 -23.23
N SER A 288 -2.11 -10.12 -22.20
CA SER A 288 -2.15 -8.68 -21.95
C SER A 288 -2.64 -8.31 -20.55
N VAL A 289 -2.32 -7.08 -20.14
CA VAL A 289 -2.91 -6.41 -18.99
C VAL A 289 -3.67 -5.18 -19.49
N SER A 290 -4.94 -5.07 -19.16
CA SER A 290 -5.77 -3.90 -19.48
C SER A 290 -6.12 -3.13 -18.21
N ILE A 291 -5.91 -1.82 -18.22
CA ILE A 291 -6.15 -0.94 -17.08
C ILE A 291 -7.28 0.03 -17.42
N TRP A 292 -8.39 -0.11 -16.70
CA TRP A 292 -9.64 0.62 -16.89
C TRP A 292 -9.88 1.58 -15.74
N PHE A 293 -10.17 2.83 -16.05
CA PHE A 293 -10.49 3.86 -15.07
C PHE A 293 -12.00 4.09 -15.06
N LEU A 294 -12.61 4.07 -13.87
CA LEU A 294 -13.97 4.55 -13.70
C LEU A 294 -13.96 6.08 -13.81
N THR A 295 -14.56 6.62 -14.86
CA THR A 295 -14.60 8.07 -15.12
C THR A 295 -15.93 8.69 -14.71
N ASP A 296 -16.99 7.89 -14.64
CA ASP A 296 -18.31 8.31 -14.18
C ASP A 296 -18.91 7.18 -13.33
N LEU A 297 -19.07 7.46 -12.04
CA LEU A 297 -19.62 6.52 -11.08
C LEU A 297 -21.14 6.32 -11.25
N GLU A 298 -21.87 7.37 -11.60
CA GLU A 298 -23.34 7.34 -11.69
C GLU A 298 -23.80 6.43 -12.83
N ASN A 299 -23.11 6.54 -13.96
CA ASN A 299 -23.41 5.75 -15.16
C ASN A 299 -22.52 4.50 -15.29
N ALA A 300 -21.65 4.25 -14.30
CA ALA A 300 -20.65 3.18 -14.34
C ALA A 300 -19.83 3.16 -15.65
N LEU A 301 -19.36 4.33 -16.10
CA LEU A 301 -18.58 4.45 -17.33
C LEU A 301 -17.10 4.19 -17.07
N TRP A 302 -16.57 3.18 -17.76
CA TRP A 302 -15.17 2.79 -17.69
C TRP A 302 -14.43 3.13 -18.97
N VAL A 303 -13.26 3.74 -18.84
CA VAL A 303 -12.37 4.07 -19.96
C VAL A 303 -11.09 3.25 -19.84
N LYS A 304 -10.78 2.45 -20.87
CA LYS A 304 -9.47 1.79 -20.98
C LYS A 304 -8.41 2.84 -21.28
N LYS A 305 -7.50 3.09 -20.33
CA LYS A 305 -6.39 4.02 -20.51
C LYS A 305 -5.11 3.35 -20.96
N TYR A 306 -4.84 2.14 -20.45
CA TYR A 306 -3.60 1.42 -20.77
C TYR A 306 -3.90 -0.02 -21.20
N GLY A 307 -3.12 -0.50 -22.16
CA GLY A 307 -3.11 -1.88 -22.63
C GLY A 307 -1.67 -2.33 -22.80
N ILE A 308 -1.23 -3.23 -21.95
CA ILE A 308 0.14 -3.71 -21.86
C ILE A 308 0.19 -5.11 -22.46
N SER A 309 1.09 -5.36 -23.41
CA SER A 309 1.22 -6.67 -24.05
C SER A 309 2.21 -7.58 -23.29
N SER A 310 1.94 -8.89 -23.28
CA SER A 310 2.78 -9.91 -22.63
C SER A 310 4.12 -10.19 -23.32
N ARG A 311 4.40 -9.57 -24.48
CA ARG A 311 5.64 -9.76 -25.28
C ARG A 311 6.93 -9.57 -24.47
N HIS A 312 6.83 -8.91 -23.32
CA HIS A 312 7.94 -8.63 -22.40
C HIS A 312 8.03 -9.58 -21.19
N GLY A 313 7.29 -10.70 -21.18
CA GLY A 313 7.36 -11.71 -20.12
C GLY A 313 6.74 -11.32 -18.78
N ASN A 314 6.11 -10.14 -18.67
CA ASN A 314 5.50 -9.64 -17.44
C ASN A 314 3.98 -9.88 -17.41
N CYS A 315 3.59 -11.16 -17.43
CA CYS A 315 2.20 -11.60 -17.61
C CYS A 315 1.28 -11.36 -16.40
N CYS A 316 1.82 -10.92 -15.25
CA CYS A 316 1.11 -10.82 -13.97
C CYS A 316 1.45 -9.52 -13.22
N ALA A 317 1.51 -8.39 -13.94
CA ALA A 317 1.82 -7.10 -13.35
C ALA A 317 0.60 -6.43 -12.70
N TYR A 318 0.70 -6.08 -11.42
CA TYR A 318 -0.29 -5.29 -10.70
C TYR A 318 0.18 -3.84 -10.52
N PRO A 319 -0.61 -2.83 -10.94
CA PRO A 319 -0.25 -1.43 -10.78
C PRO A 319 -0.34 -0.97 -9.32
N LEU A 320 0.80 -0.49 -8.82
CA LEU A 320 0.97 0.04 -7.48
C LEU A 320 0.62 1.53 -7.41
N THR A 321 1.17 2.35 -8.31
CA THR A 321 0.98 3.81 -8.32
C THR A 321 1.34 4.40 -9.69
N LEU A 322 0.91 5.64 -9.94
CA LEU A 322 1.39 6.47 -11.03
C LEU A 322 2.44 7.46 -10.51
N LEU A 323 3.42 7.81 -11.34
CA LEU A 323 4.37 8.90 -11.07
C LEU A 323 3.91 10.19 -11.77
N ASP A 324 3.93 11.30 -11.03
CA ASP A 324 3.35 12.59 -11.43
C ASP A 324 4.05 13.24 -12.63
N ASP A 325 5.33 12.93 -12.84
CA ASP A 325 6.15 13.62 -13.83
C ASP A 325 6.08 13.01 -15.25
N ASP A 326 5.54 11.78 -15.43
CA ASP A 326 5.65 11.11 -16.74
C ASP A 326 4.62 10.01 -17.08
N GLN A 327 3.43 9.97 -16.47
CA GLN A 327 2.44 8.88 -16.67
C GLN A 327 3.03 7.45 -16.55
N ARG A 328 4.20 7.31 -15.92
CA ARG A 328 4.84 6.03 -15.68
C ARG A 328 4.06 5.29 -14.63
N ILE A 329 3.92 3.99 -14.85
CA ILE A 329 3.18 3.10 -13.97
C ILE A 329 4.20 2.28 -13.20
N ILE A 330 4.16 2.34 -11.88
CA ILE A 330 4.92 1.39 -11.07
C ILE A 330 4.11 0.11 -10.97
N LEU A 331 4.69 -0.99 -11.44
CA LEU A 331 4.09 -2.31 -11.52
C LEU A 331 4.81 -3.27 -10.57
N LEU A 332 4.04 -4.12 -9.90
CA LEU A 332 4.53 -5.29 -9.18
C LEU A 332 4.29 -6.53 -10.03
N SER A 333 5.36 -7.17 -10.49
CA SER A 333 5.29 -8.48 -11.14
C SER A 333 5.09 -9.56 -10.08
N GLN A 334 3.89 -10.12 -9.99
CA GLN A 334 3.57 -11.12 -8.96
C GLN A 334 4.25 -12.47 -9.17
N ALA A 335 4.74 -12.76 -10.37
CA ALA A 335 5.37 -14.03 -10.67
C ALA A 335 6.80 -14.12 -10.11
N ASN A 336 7.48 -12.98 -10.02
CA ASN A 336 8.92 -12.90 -9.73
C ASN A 336 9.23 -11.88 -8.61
N ASP A 337 8.21 -11.33 -7.94
CA ASP A 337 8.33 -10.34 -6.87
C ASP A 337 9.19 -9.10 -7.21
N VAL A 338 9.16 -8.69 -8.48
CA VAL A 338 9.91 -7.53 -8.97
C VAL A 338 9.01 -6.30 -9.07
N VAL A 339 9.47 -5.17 -8.53
CA VAL A 339 8.90 -3.85 -8.80
C VAL A 339 9.62 -3.22 -9.99
N GLN A 340 8.85 -2.74 -10.95
CA GLN A 340 9.35 -2.16 -12.19
C GLN A 340 8.57 -0.89 -12.53
N SER A 341 9.22 0.08 -13.17
CA SER A 341 8.52 1.19 -13.81
C SER A 341 8.23 0.85 -15.27
N TYR A 342 7.00 1.06 -15.70
CA TYR A 342 6.58 0.95 -17.09
C TYR A 342 6.30 2.33 -17.67
N ASP A 343 6.85 2.61 -18.84
CA ASP A 343 6.61 3.83 -19.60
C ASP A 343 5.65 3.53 -20.77
N PRO A 344 4.38 3.94 -20.69
CA PRO A 344 3.40 3.67 -21.74
C PRO A 344 3.69 4.37 -23.07
N LYS A 345 4.51 5.44 -23.07
CA LYS A 345 4.82 6.20 -24.31
C LYS A 345 5.82 5.44 -25.16
N THR A 346 6.81 4.81 -24.53
CA THR A 346 7.90 4.08 -25.20
C THR A 346 7.70 2.57 -25.18
N ASP A 347 6.70 2.07 -24.46
CA ASP A 347 6.44 0.64 -24.22
C ASP A 347 7.65 -0.09 -23.60
N THR A 348 8.33 0.55 -22.66
CA THR A 348 9.56 0.03 -22.04
C THR A 348 9.41 -0.18 -20.54
N TYR A 349 10.14 -1.17 -20.02
CA TYR A 349 10.25 -1.45 -18.60
C TYR A 349 11.62 -1.04 -18.08
N SER A 350 11.66 -0.58 -16.83
CA SER A 350 12.90 -0.42 -16.08
C SER A 350 12.78 -1.12 -14.75
N HIS A 351 13.75 -1.99 -14.47
CA HIS A 351 13.85 -2.67 -13.18
C HIS A 351 14.09 -1.64 -12.07
N MET A 352 13.34 -1.74 -10.98
CA MET A 352 13.55 -0.90 -9.80
C MET A 352 14.17 -1.70 -8.66
N LEU A 353 13.44 -2.70 -8.14
CA LEU A 353 13.91 -3.52 -7.02
C LEU A 353 13.26 -4.91 -7.03
N HIS A 354 13.97 -5.87 -6.46
CA HIS A 354 13.47 -7.21 -6.16
C HIS A 354 13.01 -7.27 -4.71
N LEU A 355 11.80 -7.75 -4.45
CA LEU A 355 11.29 -7.97 -3.11
C LEU A 355 11.67 -9.39 -2.69
N GLU A 356 12.66 -9.53 -1.81
CA GLU A 356 13.01 -10.84 -1.24
C GLU A 356 11.85 -11.37 -0.39
N ASP A 357 11.33 -12.55 -0.79
CA ASP A 357 10.36 -13.37 -0.06
C ASP A 357 9.11 -12.61 0.43
N CYS A 358 8.52 -11.79 -0.45
CA CYS A 358 7.35 -10.99 -0.12
C CYS A 358 6.04 -11.78 -0.25
N SER A 359 5.31 -11.92 0.87
CA SER A 359 3.95 -12.51 0.84
C SER A 359 2.85 -11.49 0.46
N SER A 360 3.04 -10.21 0.78
CA SER A 360 2.04 -9.16 0.59
C SER A 360 2.59 -7.74 0.66
N THR A 361 1.95 -6.85 -0.10
CA THR A 361 2.38 -5.45 -0.26
C THR A 361 1.22 -4.45 -0.22
N GLY A 362 1.51 -3.19 0.11
CA GLY A 362 0.59 -2.06 -0.01
C GLY A 362 1.32 -0.72 -0.07
N ILE A 363 0.73 0.27 -0.73
CA ILE A 363 1.33 1.62 -0.84
C ILE A 363 1.11 2.40 0.46
N TYR A 364 2.20 2.71 1.15
CA TYR A 364 2.22 3.49 2.38
C TYR A 364 2.46 4.96 2.07
N THR A 365 1.52 5.81 2.48
CA THR A 365 1.57 7.27 2.24
C THR A 365 1.79 8.07 3.52
N GLY A 366 2.01 7.39 4.64
CA GLY A 366 2.25 8.02 5.92
C GLY A 366 3.64 8.63 6.02
N SER A 367 3.77 9.66 6.86
CA SER A 367 5.09 10.12 7.26
C SER A 367 5.78 9.06 8.12
N LEU A 368 7.11 8.97 8.01
CA LEU A 368 7.92 8.19 8.95
C LEU A 368 8.51 9.04 10.07
N LEU A 369 8.32 10.36 9.99
CA LEU A 369 8.70 11.27 11.07
C LEU A 369 7.62 11.25 12.15
N HIS A 370 8.07 11.17 13.40
CA HIS A 370 7.26 11.22 14.62
C HIS A 370 7.89 12.16 15.65
#